data_AF-A0A1I1W0E9-F1
#
_entry.id   AF-A0A1I1W0E9-F1
#
_cell.length_a   1.000
_cell.length_b   1.000
_cell.length_c   1.000
_cell.angle_alpha   90.00
_cell.angle_beta   90.00
_cell.angle_gamma   90.00
#
_symmetry.space_group_name_H-M   'P 1'
#
loop_
_entity.id
_entity.type
_entity.pdbx_description
1 polymer ?
#
loop_
_entity_poly.entity_id
_entity_poly.type
_entity_poly.pdbx_seq_one_letter_code
_entity_poly.pdbx_strand_id
1 'polypeptide(L)'
;MQRPVCWSLLCLLLYTFSVSAQTNELPYATLNLQNLNDFKPTGGNWKIVGDVFYDINKNGKASTKAGTSILVNDLSGKSKDQLFTKMEHGDLELELDFMMEKGSNSGIYLQSRYEIQLFDSWGEKDPKSVDCGSIYERWDESRPEGRKGYEGHPPSQNVSKAPGLWQHFKIVFRAPRFNEKGEKIANAKFIKVIQNGVTIHENIEVTGPTRAAAFQDEKPTGPLMIQGDHGPVAIRNIKYKAYGIEPVTLTKLTLKAYDGKFKSVDDFNALTPKREMPIEILAHQAPGSRDNFGGKITGTIHIPRAGQYLLNLTLRFIPNETLPTNPNGAGELSIAGKKLLTITGKDNNFATITTNLEAGDFPFELAYYKNFGFWYARSNDIQLTIEGPGVQYTPLNPVIRIEEAVSQIKEIATNEPVMQRGFVNHHGIKHTHTISVGEPNDANYTVDLRKGEFLQIWRGDFLDTTPMWHGRGETQLSVPLGSVIELPGKPSLTFLTDQNAAWPDSNATYTNLGYDVDKSGRPVFKYTLGGANVRESLASTDEGRKLAHSFTVTPGSETKEIWCRVAEGKDITVLPNGLYAINDKQYFIELPGTAKPVIRNTAQNTKEMLLPVKATNNVGVVTYSIVW
;
A
#
# COMPACT_ATOMS: atom_id res chain seq x y z
N MET A 1 -50.41 -52.10 14.80
CA MET A 1 -49.18 -51.99 14.00
C MET A 1 -48.91 -50.51 13.71
N GLN A 2 -48.07 -49.85 14.48
CA GLN A 2 -47.49 -48.55 14.12
C GLN A 2 -46.05 -48.56 14.62
N ARG A 3 -45.10 -48.54 13.68
CA ARG A 3 -43.67 -48.30 13.94
C ARG A 3 -43.38 -46.84 13.57
N PRO A 4 -42.50 -46.15 14.31
CA PRO A 4 -42.11 -44.77 14.04
C PRO A 4 -41.05 -44.73 12.94
N VAL A 5 -41.15 -43.77 12.03
CA VAL A 5 -40.08 -43.46 11.07
C VAL A 5 -39.26 -42.32 11.66
N CYS A 6 -38.04 -42.64 12.08
CA CYS A 6 -37.03 -41.71 12.55
C CYS A 6 -36.36 -41.08 11.31
N TRP A 7 -36.47 -39.76 11.13
CA TRP A 7 -35.71 -39.01 10.13
C TRP A 7 -34.38 -38.57 10.75
N SER A 8 -33.29 -39.17 10.30
CA SER A 8 -31.93 -38.74 10.62
C SER A 8 -31.54 -37.58 9.70
N LEU A 9 -31.43 -36.37 10.24
CA LEU A 9 -30.78 -35.24 9.57
C LEU A 9 -29.27 -35.49 9.52
N LEU A 10 -28.72 -35.64 8.31
CA LEU A 10 -27.28 -35.67 8.07
C LEU A 10 -26.78 -34.23 7.88
N CYS A 11 -26.20 -33.64 8.92
CA CYS A 11 -25.50 -32.34 8.81
C CYS A 11 -24.14 -32.54 8.14
N LEU A 12 -24.04 -32.22 6.85
CA LEU A 12 -22.75 -32.04 6.15
C LEU A 12 -22.14 -30.69 6.56
N LEU A 13 -21.21 -30.73 7.52
CA LEU A 13 -20.29 -29.64 7.82
C LEU A 13 -19.28 -29.51 6.67
N LEU A 14 -19.55 -28.60 5.74
CA LEU A 14 -18.56 -28.12 4.77
C LEU A 14 -17.56 -27.24 5.52
N TYR A 15 -16.40 -27.80 5.87
CA TYR A 15 -15.23 -27.03 6.25
C TYR A 15 -14.79 -26.21 5.02
N THR A 16 -15.06 -24.91 5.04
CA THR A 16 -14.47 -23.95 4.12
C THR A 16 -12.99 -23.82 4.45
N PHE A 17 -12.14 -24.53 3.73
CA PHE A 17 -10.72 -24.23 3.70
C PHE A 17 -10.57 -22.83 3.11
N SER A 18 -10.28 -21.86 3.98
CA SER A 18 -9.78 -20.56 3.53
C SER A 18 -8.39 -20.82 2.95
N VAL A 19 -8.26 -20.71 1.62
CA VAL A 19 -6.96 -20.64 0.97
C VAL A 19 -6.36 -19.31 1.41
N SER A 20 -5.61 -19.32 2.51
CA SER A 20 -4.73 -18.20 2.83
C SER A 20 -3.69 -18.17 1.74
N ALA A 21 -3.68 -17.13 0.92
CA ALA A 21 -2.50 -16.80 0.15
C ALA A 21 -1.31 -16.77 1.13
N GLN A 22 -0.26 -17.52 0.80
CA GLN A 22 0.94 -17.57 1.63
C GLN A 22 1.55 -16.17 1.62
N THR A 23 1.58 -15.50 2.78
CA THR A 23 2.09 -14.13 2.88
C THR A 23 3.60 -14.14 2.63
N ASN A 24 4.08 -13.25 1.77
CA ASN A 24 5.51 -13.09 1.47
C ASN A 24 6.29 -12.35 2.56
N GLU A 25 5.76 -12.28 3.78
CA GLU A 25 6.34 -11.58 4.92
C GLU A 25 5.96 -12.30 6.23
N LEU A 26 6.81 -12.20 7.25
CA LEU A 26 6.46 -12.62 8.62
C LEU A 26 5.40 -11.68 9.23
N PRO A 27 4.56 -12.16 10.17
CA PRO A 27 3.54 -11.33 10.79
C PRO A 27 4.14 -10.21 11.63
N TYR A 28 3.50 -9.03 11.62
CA TYR A 28 3.83 -7.93 12.51
C TYR A 28 3.39 -8.23 13.96
N ALA A 29 4.17 -7.75 14.93
CA ALA A 29 3.66 -7.54 16.28
C ALA A 29 2.62 -6.40 16.28
N THR A 30 1.65 -6.42 17.20
CA THR A 30 0.60 -5.40 17.28
C THR A 30 0.57 -4.82 18.70
N LEU A 31 0.46 -3.50 18.82
CA LEU A 31 0.15 -2.89 20.12
C LEU A 31 -1.33 -3.08 20.43
N ASN A 32 -1.61 -3.59 21.62
CA ASN A 32 -2.96 -3.91 22.05
C ASN A 32 -3.72 -2.62 22.42
N LEU A 33 -4.75 -2.30 21.62
CA LEU A 33 -5.64 -1.16 21.85
C LEU A 33 -6.97 -1.55 22.51
N GLN A 34 -6.99 -2.62 23.31
CA GLN A 34 -8.12 -2.95 24.19
C GLN A 34 -8.07 -2.15 25.51
N ASN A 35 -6.89 -1.67 25.90
CA ASN A 35 -6.64 -0.82 27.06
C ASN A 35 -5.27 -0.13 26.87
N LEU A 36 -4.80 0.63 27.85
CA LEU A 36 -3.51 1.34 27.78
C LEU A 36 -2.32 0.52 28.33
N ASN A 37 -2.44 -0.80 28.52
CA ASN A 37 -1.42 -1.58 29.19
C ASN A 37 -0.09 -1.68 28.43
N ASP A 38 -0.08 -1.48 27.12
CA ASP A 38 1.14 -1.47 26.31
C ASP A 38 1.88 -0.12 26.35
N PHE A 39 1.31 0.86 27.07
CA PHE A 39 1.86 2.20 27.24
C PHE A 39 2.29 2.44 28.69
N LYS A 40 3.24 3.36 28.88
CA LYS A 40 3.63 3.86 30.19
C LYS A 40 2.46 4.67 30.80
N PRO A 41 2.39 4.84 32.13
CA PRO A 41 1.37 5.68 32.75
C PRO A 41 1.33 7.08 32.11
N THR A 42 0.11 7.57 31.85
CA THR A 42 -0.15 8.79 31.07
C THR A 42 -1.34 9.56 31.66
N GLY A 43 -1.47 10.84 31.28
CA GLY A 43 -2.57 11.72 31.65
C GLY A 43 -3.90 11.38 30.98
N GLY A 44 -4.95 12.05 31.45
CA GLY A 44 -6.34 11.78 31.05
C GLY A 44 -6.72 12.24 29.64
N ASN A 45 -5.79 12.83 28.89
CA ASN A 45 -5.99 13.15 27.47
C ASN A 45 -5.98 11.89 26.59
N TRP A 46 -5.34 10.81 27.03
CA TRP A 46 -5.31 9.56 26.26
C TRP A 46 -6.39 8.58 26.70
N LYS A 47 -7.18 8.10 25.74
CA LYS A 47 -8.27 7.15 25.98
C LYS A 47 -8.45 6.16 24.84
N ILE A 48 -9.03 5.00 25.16
CA ILE A 48 -9.43 3.97 24.20
C ILE A 48 -10.93 4.09 23.94
N VAL A 49 -11.31 4.12 22.66
CA VAL A 49 -12.70 4.25 22.19
C VAL A 49 -12.98 3.30 21.02
N GLY A 50 -14.27 3.16 20.66
CA GLY A 50 -14.70 2.29 19.55
C GLY A 50 -14.91 3.02 18.23
N ASP A 51 -15.15 4.33 18.26
CA ASP A 51 -15.36 5.16 17.06
C ASP A 51 -15.05 6.63 17.39
N VAL A 52 -14.62 7.37 16.37
CA VAL A 52 -14.28 8.80 16.46
C VAL A 52 -14.89 9.52 15.26
N PHE A 53 -15.46 10.68 15.51
CA PHE A 53 -15.90 11.62 14.48
C PHE A 53 -15.20 12.96 14.71
N TYR A 54 -14.57 13.48 13.65
CA TYR A 54 -14.08 14.85 13.55
C TYR A 54 -14.84 15.57 12.44
N ASP A 55 -15.37 16.77 12.72
CA ASP A 55 -16.07 17.56 11.72
C ASP A 55 -15.06 18.23 10.77
N ILE A 56 -15.08 17.81 9.51
CA ILE A 56 -14.24 18.36 8.43
C ILE A 56 -14.35 19.89 8.26
N ASN A 57 -15.48 20.49 8.66
CA ASN A 57 -15.71 21.92 8.48
C ASN A 57 -15.36 22.75 9.71
N LYS A 58 -15.31 22.14 10.92
CA LYS A 58 -15.25 22.87 12.21
C LYS A 58 -14.23 22.24 13.16
N ASN A 59 -13.19 23.00 13.49
CA ASN A 59 -12.26 22.66 14.59
C ASN A 59 -13.01 22.67 15.94
N GLY A 60 -12.64 21.77 16.84
CA GLY A 60 -13.20 21.57 18.17
C GLY A 60 -14.52 20.81 18.18
N LYS A 61 -15.00 20.37 17.01
CA LYS A 61 -16.26 19.65 16.88
C LYS A 61 -15.98 18.17 16.62
N ALA A 62 -15.73 17.46 17.71
CA ALA A 62 -15.45 16.03 17.73
C ALA A 62 -16.46 15.26 18.58
N SER A 63 -16.58 13.97 18.35
CA SER A 63 -17.26 13.06 19.28
C SER A 63 -16.67 11.65 19.22
N THR A 64 -16.85 10.90 20.30
CA THR A 64 -16.36 9.51 20.42
C THR A 64 -17.48 8.60 20.87
N LYS A 65 -17.46 7.33 20.44
CA LYS A 65 -18.34 6.29 20.97
C LYS A 65 -17.55 5.31 21.85
N ALA A 66 -18.16 4.85 22.94
CA ALA A 66 -17.58 3.82 23.78
C ALA A 66 -17.28 2.54 22.98
N GLY A 67 -16.17 1.87 23.33
CA GLY A 67 -15.68 0.68 22.65
C GLY A 67 -14.16 0.62 22.74
N THR A 68 -13.53 -0.19 21.90
CA THR A 68 -12.07 -0.38 21.88
C THR A 68 -11.49 -0.33 20.48
N SER A 69 -10.17 -0.44 20.38
CA SER A 69 -9.37 -0.50 19.14
C SER A 69 -8.92 0.84 18.55
N ILE A 70 -9.39 1.97 19.10
CA ILE A 70 -8.91 3.31 18.70
C ILE A 70 -8.34 4.03 19.92
N LEU A 71 -7.08 4.45 19.82
CA LEU A 71 -6.43 5.35 20.76
C LEU A 71 -6.72 6.79 20.36
N VAL A 72 -7.15 7.63 21.30
CA VAL A 72 -7.47 9.04 21.05
C VAL A 72 -6.73 9.94 22.00
N ASN A 73 -6.12 10.99 21.46
CA ASN A 73 -5.74 12.19 22.19
C ASN A 73 -6.91 13.18 22.23
N ASP A 74 -7.42 13.47 23.42
CA ASP A 74 -8.50 14.41 23.68
C ASP A 74 -8.01 15.54 24.58
N LEU A 75 -7.85 16.72 23.98
CA LEU A 75 -7.38 17.92 24.65
C LEU A 75 -8.50 18.80 25.24
N SER A 76 -9.74 18.31 25.32
CA SER A 76 -10.83 19.03 25.99
C SER A 76 -10.65 19.15 27.51
N GLY A 77 -9.81 18.29 28.10
CA GLY A 77 -9.44 18.31 29.52
C GLY A 77 -8.22 19.19 29.83
N LYS A 78 -7.68 19.03 31.05
CA LYS A 78 -6.46 19.75 31.49
C LYS A 78 -5.15 19.01 31.17
N SER A 79 -5.22 17.71 30.92
CA SER A 79 -4.02 16.88 30.67
C SER A 79 -3.48 17.17 29.27
N LYS A 80 -2.15 17.19 29.14
CA LYS A 80 -1.43 17.43 27.88
C LYS A 80 -0.22 16.50 27.80
N ASP A 81 -0.38 15.27 28.28
CA ASP A 81 0.75 14.38 28.45
C ASP A 81 1.11 13.73 27.11
N GLN A 82 2.40 13.52 26.87
CA GLN A 82 2.89 12.70 25.76
C GLN A 82 2.61 11.22 26.06
N LEU A 83 2.35 10.39 25.04
CA LEU A 83 2.16 8.96 25.24
C LEU A 83 3.40 8.17 24.83
N PHE A 84 3.89 7.30 25.73
CA PHE A 84 5.05 6.46 25.48
C PHE A 84 4.69 4.99 25.50
N THR A 85 5.21 4.22 24.55
CA THR A 85 5.10 2.76 24.61
C THR A 85 5.97 2.16 25.71
N LYS A 86 5.60 0.98 26.22
CA LYS A 86 6.49 0.17 27.07
C LYS A 86 7.58 -0.53 26.27
N MET A 87 7.26 -0.98 25.06
CA MET A 87 8.27 -1.53 24.16
C MET A 87 9.31 -0.45 23.82
N GLU A 88 10.54 -0.89 23.60
CA GLU A 88 11.62 -0.10 23.03
C GLU A 88 12.09 -0.76 21.73
N HIS A 89 12.60 0.04 20.79
CA HIS A 89 13.04 -0.43 19.49
C HIS A 89 14.37 0.19 19.06
N GLY A 90 15.13 -0.57 18.27
CA GLY A 90 16.23 -0.06 17.46
C GLY A 90 15.73 0.20 16.04
N ASP A 91 16.19 -0.59 15.09
CA ASP A 91 15.62 -0.63 13.74
C ASP A 91 14.15 -1.10 13.80
N LEU A 92 13.31 -0.53 12.94
CA LEU A 92 11.87 -0.67 13.02
C LEU A 92 11.21 -0.58 11.64
N GLU A 93 10.32 -1.53 11.35
CA GLU A 93 9.22 -1.35 10.42
C GLU A 93 7.95 -1.08 11.24
N LEU A 94 7.30 0.07 11.03
CA LEU A 94 6.11 0.51 11.74
C LEU A 94 4.98 0.77 10.74
N GLU A 95 3.81 0.22 11.00
CA GLU A 95 2.57 0.54 10.31
C GLU A 95 1.51 1.02 11.31
N LEU A 96 0.78 2.07 10.96
CA LEU A 96 -0.35 2.55 11.76
C LEU A 96 -1.34 3.32 10.89
N ASP A 97 -2.59 3.36 11.35
CA ASP A 97 -3.59 4.27 10.80
C ASP A 97 -3.80 5.43 11.77
N PHE A 98 -4.01 6.63 11.22
CA PHE A 98 -4.29 7.83 12.01
C PHE A 98 -5.41 8.67 11.36
N MET A 99 -6.07 9.48 12.18
CA MET A 99 -7.11 10.41 11.76
C MET A 99 -6.94 11.72 12.53
N MET A 100 -7.00 12.82 11.81
CA MET A 100 -6.78 14.17 12.33
C MET A 100 -8.09 14.95 12.40
N GLU A 101 -8.22 15.79 13.42
CA GLU A 101 -9.17 16.91 13.39
C GLU A 101 -8.67 18.04 12.48
N LYS A 102 -9.59 18.86 11.98
CA LYS A 102 -9.26 20.05 11.19
C LYS A 102 -8.28 20.97 11.92
N GLY A 103 -7.14 21.24 11.30
CA GLY A 103 -6.05 22.08 11.82
C GLY A 103 -5.27 21.45 12.99
N SER A 104 -5.42 20.15 13.23
CA SER A 104 -4.73 19.47 14.33
C SER A 104 -3.24 19.23 14.03
N ASN A 105 -2.46 19.09 15.10
CA ASN A 105 -1.03 18.84 15.10
C ASN A 105 -0.68 17.78 16.17
N SER A 106 0.13 16.80 15.80
CA SER A 106 0.70 15.76 16.64
C SER A 106 1.97 15.21 15.94
N GLY A 107 2.58 14.16 16.45
CA GLY A 107 3.78 13.59 15.87
C GLY A 107 4.04 12.18 16.37
N ILE A 108 4.63 11.35 15.51
CA ILE A 108 5.12 10.02 15.86
C ILE A 108 6.64 10.08 15.95
N TYR A 109 7.18 9.94 17.17
CA TYR A 109 8.61 9.99 17.42
C TYR A 109 9.18 8.59 17.54
N LEU A 110 10.05 8.23 16.60
CA LEU A 110 10.83 7.01 16.65
C LEU A 110 11.93 7.16 17.70
N GLN A 111 12.07 6.18 18.58
CA GLN A 111 12.93 6.21 19.77
C GLN A 111 12.69 7.42 20.68
N SER A 112 11.51 8.05 20.58
CA SER A 112 11.14 9.31 21.23
C SER A 112 12.04 10.49 20.85
N ARG A 113 12.65 10.41 19.65
CA ARG A 113 13.70 11.33 19.16
C ARG A 113 13.46 11.87 17.77
N TYR A 114 12.96 11.05 16.85
CA TYR A 114 12.89 11.40 15.43
C TYR A 114 11.43 11.45 15.00
N GLU A 115 10.91 12.66 14.84
CA GLU A 115 9.51 12.90 14.52
C GLU A 115 9.21 12.70 13.04
N ILE A 116 8.20 11.86 12.77
CA ILE A 116 7.35 11.98 11.59
C ILE A 116 6.13 12.80 11.98
N GLN A 117 5.94 13.92 11.30
CA GLN A 117 4.95 14.92 11.61
C GLN A 117 3.52 14.44 11.29
N LEU A 118 2.58 14.72 12.20
CA LEU A 118 1.14 14.58 11.95
C LEU A 118 0.51 15.97 11.95
N PHE A 119 0.10 16.45 10.78
CA PHE A 119 -0.54 17.75 10.66
C PHE A 119 -1.77 17.64 9.76
N ASP A 120 -2.79 18.48 9.95
CA ASP A 120 -3.82 18.65 8.94
C ASP A 120 -3.27 19.45 7.75
N SER A 121 -2.67 18.73 6.80
CA SER A 121 -2.13 19.28 5.55
C SER A 121 -3.06 19.03 4.37
N TRP A 122 -4.36 18.78 4.57
CA TRP A 122 -5.26 18.47 3.47
C TRP A 122 -5.40 19.63 2.47
N GLY A 123 -4.99 19.40 1.22
CA GLY A 123 -5.00 20.41 0.16
C GLY A 123 -3.80 21.36 0.17
N GLU A 124 -2.78 21.12 0.99
CA GLU A 124 -1.50 21.85 0.91
C GLU A 124 -0.77 21.48 -0.39
N LYS A 125 -0.33 22.49 -1.15
CA LYS A 125 0.29 22.28 -2.47
C LYS A 125 1.80 22.22 -2.40
N ASP A 126 2.39 23.00 -1.49
CA ASP A 126 3.83 23.16 -1.36
C ASP A 126 4.25 22.70 0.04
N PRO A 127 4.27 21.38 0.31
CA PRO A 127 4.49 20.86 1.65
C PRO A 127 5.88 21.25 2.18
N LYS A 128 5.92 21.62 3.45
CA LYS A 128 7.10 22.06 4.18
C LYS A 128 7.44 21.06 5.29
N SER A 129 8.53 21.32 6.02
CA SER A 129 8.92 20.49 7.15
C SER A 129 7.93 20.51 8.32
N VAL A 130 6.86 21.31 8.27
CA VAL A 130 5.77 21.35 9.26
C VAL A 130 4.55 20.52 8.85
N ASP A 131 4.50 20.06 7.60
CA ASP A 131 3.36 19.37 7.02
C ASP A 131 3.37 17.87 7.29
N CYS A 132 2.21 17.23 7.17
CA CYS A 132 2.04 15.82 7.46
C CYS A 132 3.02 14.94 6.68
N GLY A 133 3.62 13.98 7.39
CA GLY A 133 4.59 13.07 6.81
C GLY A 133 6.00 13.65 6.68
N SER A 134 6.24 14.93 7.00
CA SER A 134 7.60 15.46 7.08
C SER A 134 8.42 14.75 8.15
N ILE A 135 9.73 14.72 7.95
CA ILE A 135 10.65 14.53 9.08
C ILE A 135 10.90 15.92 9.65
N TYR A 136 10.45 16.13 10.89
CA TYR A 136 10.40 17.47 11.47
C TYR A 136 11.79 18.05 11.69
N GLU A 137 11.87 19.38 11.72
CA GLU A 137 13.15 20.06 11.86
C GLU A 137 13.78 19.85 13.25
N ARG A 138 15.11 19.91 13.26
CA ARG A 138 15.90 20.12 14.47
C ARG A 138 15.88 21.59 14.85
N TRP A 139 16.24 21.89 16.10
CA TRP A 139 16.24 23.25 16.62
C TRP A 139 17.57 23.61 17.28
N ASP A 140 18.09 24.80 16.96
CA ASP A 140 19.31 25.36 17.53
C ASP A 140 19.11 26.85 17.81
N GLU A 141 18.94 27.19 19.09
CA GLU A 141 18.71 28.57 19.55
C GLU A 141 19.89 29.50 19.27
N SER A 142 21.10 28.96 19.03
CA SER A 142 22.28 29.79 18.74
C SER A 142 22.32 30.30 17.30
N ARG A 143 21.48 29.74 16.41
CA ARG A 143 21.40 30.18 15.01
C ARG A 143 20.65 31.51 14.89
N PRO A 144 20.88 32.27 13.80
CA PRO A 144 20.14 33.50 13.53
C PRO A 144 18.62 33.28 13.55
N GLU A 145 17.87 34.30 13.96
CA GLU A 145 16.41 34.28 13.93
C GLU A 145 15.90 33.95 12.51
N GLY A 146 14.86 33.11 12.43
CA GLY A 146 14.39 32.54 11.15
C GLY A 146 15.28 31.43 10.55
N ARG A 147 16.38 31.03 11.20
CA ARG A 147 17.25 29.90 10.82
C ARG A 147 17.54 28.92 11.97
N LYS A 148 16.75 29.01 13.04
CA LYS A 148 16.84 28.13 14.22
C LYS A 148 16.38 26.71 13.90
N GLY A 149 15.37 26.58 13.05
CA GLY A 149 14.96 25.34 12.41
C GLY A 149 15.98 24.91 11.35
N TYR A 150 16.42 23.65 11.39
CA TYR A 150 17.33 23.10 10.38
C TYR A 150 17.12 21.58 10.23
N GLU A 151 17.57 21.04 9.09
CA GLU A 151 17.47 19.59 8.81
C GLU A 151 16.02 19.06 8.87
N GLY A 152 15.05 19.92 8.57
CA GLY A 152 13.69 19.47 8.30
C GLY A 152 13.59 18.95 6.86
N HIS A 153 12.84 17.88 6.67
CA HIS A 153 12.65 17.26 5.34
C HIS A 153 11.15 17.25 5.01
N PRO A 154 10.68 18.13 4.10
CA PRO A 154 9.31 18.06 3.61
C PRO A 154 9.06 16.75 2.86
N PRO A 155 7.83 16.20 2.88
CA PRO A 155 7.49 15.05 2.05
C PRO A 155 7.63 15.41 0.56
N SER A 156 7.99 14.43 -0.27
CA SER A 156 8.17 14.63 -1.73
C SER A 156 6.91 15.12 -2.46
N GLN A 157 5.73 14.84 -1.90
CA GLN A 157 4.43 15.34 -2.33
C GLN A 157 3.44 15.25 -1.17
N ASN A 158 2.38 16.04 -1.20
CA ASN A 158 1.31 15.94 -0.22
C ASN A 158 0.24 14.92 -0.66
N VAL A 159 0.05 13.90 0.16
CA VAL A 159 -0.94 12.82 -0.06
C VAL A 159 -1.89 12.69 1.12
N SER A 160 -2.02 13.76 1.91
CA SER A 160 -2.89 13.82 3.08
C SER A 160 -4.36 13.78 2.67
N LYS A 161 -5.15 13.03 3.43
CA LYS A 161 -6.60 12.98 3.27
C LYS A 161 -7.29 14.04 4.11
N ALA A 162 -8.56 14.28 3.82
CA ALA A 162 -9.39 15.21 4.55
C ALA A 162 -9.49 14.90 6.06
N PRO A 163 -9.62 15.92 6.93
CA PRO A 163 -9.90 15.71 8.34
C PRO A 163 -11.12 14.80 8.57
N GLY A 164 -10.99 13.91 9.55
CA GLY A 164 -11.99 12.88 9.83
C GLY A 164 -11.92 11.62 8.95
N LEU A 165 -10.98 11.54 8.00
CA LEU A 165 -10.68 10.31 7.25
C LEU A 165 -9.47 9.57 7.82
N TRP A 166 -9.48 8.24 7.68
CA TRP A 166 -8.34 7.42 8.05
C TRP A 166 -7.21 7.52 7.02
N GLN A 167 -6.05 7.86 7.52
CA GLN A 167 -4.77 7.84 6.84
C GLN A 167 -3.93 6.67 7.32
N HIS A 168 -2.91 6.30 6.55
CA HIS A 168 -2.03 5.17 6.83
C HIS A 168 -0.57 5.57 6.65
N PHE A 169 0.27 5.18 7.60
CA PHE A 169 1.73 5.23 7.48
C PHE A 169 2.33 3.84 7.46
N LYS A 170 3.34 3.64 6.61
CA LYS A 170 4.38 2.61 6.75
C LYS A 170 5.75 3.29 6.81
N ILE A 171 6.50 3.04 7.87
CA ILE A 171 7.79 3.67 8.14
C ILE A 171 8.85 2.57 8.32
N VAL A 172 9.93 2.66 7.55
CA VAL A 172 11.13 1.82 7.67
C VAL A 172 12.26 2.69 8.22
N PHE A 173 12.67 2.41 9.44
CA PHE A 173 13.62 3.21 10.19
C PHE A 173 14.83 2.39 10.64
N ARG A 174 16.00 2.97 10.48
CA ARG A 174 17.28 2.47 10.99
C ARG A 174 17.74 3.37 12.13
N ALA A 175 17.89 2.80 13.31
CA ALA A 175 18.43 3.50 14.49
C ALA A 175 19.88 3.97 14.27
N PRO A 176 20.37 4.95 15.04
CA PRO A 176 21.80 5.29 15.01
C PRO A 176 22.65 4.10 15.48
N ARG A 177 23.90 4.05 15.00
CA ARG A 177 24.87 3.00 15.36
C ARG A 177 25.95 3.55 16.25
N PHE A 178 26.42 2.72 17.18
CA PHE A 178 27.47 3.06 18.12
C PHE A 178 28.54 1.96 18.13
N ASN A 179 29.79 2.34 18.38
CA ASN A 179 30.85 1.36 18.64
C ASN A 179 30.80 0.85 20.08
N GLU A 180 31.70 -0.07 20.44
CA GLU A 180 31.79 -0.66 21.78
C GLU A 180 32.08 0.36 22.89
N LYS A 181 32.64 1.52 22.55
CA LYS A 181 32.88 2.64 23.49
C LYS A 181 31.66 3.53 23.68
N GLY A 182 30.57 3.26 22.97
CA GLY A 182 29.36 4.09 22.97
C GLY A 182 29.47 5.36 22.11
N GLU A 183 30.47 5.46 21.23
CA GLU A 183 30.61 6.59 20.30
C GLU A 183 29.76 6.34 19.05
N LYS A 184 29.03 7.36 18.58
CA LYS A 184 28.20 7.24 17.38
C LYS A 184 29.07 7.02 16.14
N ILE A 185 28.76 5.99 15.36
CA ILE A 185 29.44 5.63 14.10
C ILE A 185 28.53 5.72 12.87
N ALA A 186 27.22 5.80 13.04
CA ALA A 186 26.29 6.11 11.95
C ALA A 186 25.04 6.81 12.49
N ASN A 187 24.52 7.76 11.72
CA ASN A 187 23.28 8.45 12.01
C ASN A 187 22.06 7.54 11.82
N ALA A 188 20.97 7.91 12.50
CA ALA A 188 19.66 7.36 12.24
C ALA A 188 19.22 7.67 10.80
N LYS A 189 18.36 6.82 10.23
CA LYS A 189 17.91 6.96 8.84
C LYS A 189 16.47 6.49 8.68
N PHE A 190 15.64 7.34 8.09
CA PHE A 190 14.37 6.93 7.51
C PHE A 190 14.67 6.31 6.15
N ILE A 191 14.78 4.99 6.12
CA ILE A 191 15.04 4.24 4.90
C ILE A 191 13.90 4.46 3.91
N LYS A 192 12.66 4.42 4.41
CA LYS A 192 11.47 4.68 3.61
C LYS A 192 10.32 5.16 4.48
N VAL A 193 9.56 6.14 4.01
CA VAL A 193 8.28 6.54 4.60
C VAL A 193 7.24 6.54 3.50
N ILE A 194 6.15 5.81 3.74
CA ILE A 194 5.01 5.68 2.83
C ILE A 194 3.78 6.21 3.55
N GLN A 195 3.11 7.19 2.95
CA GLN A 195 1.82 7.71 3.41
C GLN A 195 0.74 7.37 2.40
N ASN A 196 -0.34 6.74 2.84
CA ASN A 196 -1.51 6.41 2.02
C ASN A 196 -1.16 5.72 0.68
N GLY A 197 -0.13 4.85 0.67
CA GLY A 197 0.35 4.12 -0.51
C GLY A 197 1.47 4.79 -1.29
N VAL A 198 1.84 6.04 -0.98
CA VAL A 198 2.84 6.82 -1.72
C VAL A 198 4.13 6.96 -0.92
N THR A 199 5.27 6.71 -1.57
CA THR A 199 6.59 6.93 -0.95
C THR A 199 6.88 8.43 -0.90
N ILE A 200 6.92 8.99 0.31
CA ILE A 200 7.15 10.43 0.55
C ILE A 200 8.58 10.74 1.02
N HIS A 201 9.29 9.74 1.55
CA HIS A 201 10.73 9.82 1.88
C HIS A 201 11.43 8.53 1.53
N GLU A 202 12.68 8.64 1.05
CA GLU A 202 13.55 7.50 0.80
C GLU A 202 15.00 7.86 1.15
N ASN A 203 15.63 7.02 1.98
CA ASN A 203 17.02 7.13 2.42
C ASN A 203 17.42 8.47 3.10
N ILE A 204 16.51 9.07 3.87
CA ILE A 204 16.78 10.33 4.58
C ILE A 204 17.53 10.07 5.88
N GLU A 205 18.76 10.57 5.96
CA GLU A 205 19.61 10.51 7.15
C GLU A 205 19.31 11.68 8.09
N VAL A 206 19.19 11.41 9.40
CA VAL A 206 18.99 12.44 10.43
C VAL A 206 20.11 12.38 11.45
N THR A 207 20.76 13.52 11.67
CA THR A 207 22.00 13.65 12.45
C THR A 207 21.78 13.60 13.96
N GLY A 208 20.54 13.40 14.41
CA GLY A 208 20.12 13.31 15.81
C GLY A 208 18.69 13.87 16.04
N PRO A 209 18.29 14.12 17.30
CA PRO A 209 16.88 14.31 17.66
C PRO A 209 16.22 15.55 17.03
N THR A 210 14.96 15.41 16.62
CA THR A 210 14.11 16.50 16.15
C THR A 210 13.68 17.38 17.32
N ARG A 211 13.14 18.57 17.00
CA ARG A 211 12.58 19.47 18.02
C ARG A 211 11.51 18.75 18.84
N ALA A 212 11.39 19.12 20.11
CA ALA A 212 10.42 18.55 21.07
C ALA A 212 10.57 17.04 21.36
N ALA A 213 11.67 16.39 20.95
CA ALA A 213 12.02 15.05 21.39
C ALA A 213 12.10 14.94 22.93
N ALA A 214 11.62 13.82 23.47
CA ALA A 214 11.70 13.54 24.91
C ALA A 214 13.14 13.35 25.40
N PHE A 215 14.04 12.96 24.49
CA PHE A 215 15.45 12.73 24.77
C PHE A 215 16.32 13.45 23.75
N GLN A 216 17.36 14.14 24.25
CA GLN A 216 18.30 14.91 23.41
C GLN A 216 19.63 14.14 23.16
N ASP A 217 19.88 13.07 23.92
CA ASP A 217 20.96 12.13 23.65
C ASP A 217 20.53 11.11 22.61
N GLU A 218 21.41 10.56 21.77
CA GLU A 218 21.07 9.42 20.89
C GLU A 218 21.42 8.09 21.55
N LYS A 219 20.60 7.06 21.36
CA LYS A 219 20.84 5.70 21.89
C LYS A 219 20.50 4.62 20.86
N PRO A 220 21.04 3.40 21.01
CA PRO A 220 20.70 2.27 20.14
C PRO A 220 19.21 1.90 20.18
N THR A 221 18.54 2.09 21.32
CA THR A 221 17.10 1.80 21.50
C THR A 221 16.35 2.94 22.20
N GLY A 222 15.03 2.98 21.99
CA GLY A 222 14.11 3.84 22.75
C GLY A 222 12.64 3.52 22.46
N PRO A 223 11.69 4.04 23.28
CA PRO A 223 10.27 3.81 23.06
C PRO A 223 9.72 4.66 21.90
N LEU A 224 8.58 4.27 21.34
CA LEU A 224 7.79 5.19 20.52
C LEU A 224 7.17 6.25 21.45
N MET A 225 7.14 7.50 20.98
CA MET A 225 6.37 8.57 21.61
C MET A 225 5.35 9.13 20.61
N ILE A 226 4.13 9.35 21.08
CA ILE A 226 3.07 10.03 20.33
C ILE A 226 2.82 11.38 20.99
N GLN A 227 2.87 12.45 20.19
CA GLN A 227 2.74 13.81 20.69
C GLN A 227 1.31 14.12 21.12
N GLY A 228 1.10 14.51 22.38
CA GLY A 228 -0.20 14.64 23.02
C GLY A 228 -0.58 16.06 23.44
N ASP A 229 0.31 17.05 23.35
CA ASP A 229 0.11 18.40 23.91
C ASP A 229 -0.34 19.47 22.91
N HIS A 230 -0.41 19.14 21.61
CA HIS A 230 -0.71 20.09 20.52
C HIS A 230 -2.16 20.02 20.04
N GLY A 231 -2.59 18.87 19.52
CA GLY A 231 -3.92 18.72 18.90
C GLY A 231 -4.53 17.32 19.05
N PRO A 232 -5.86 17.18 18.84
CA PRO A 232 -6.53 15.89 18.85
C PRO A 232 -6.12 14.99 17.68
N VAL A 233 -5.87 13.72 17.97
CA VAL A 233 -5.54 12.69 16.98
C VAL A 233 -6.15 11.36 17.42
N ALA A 234 -6.61 10.57 16.45
CA ALA A 234 -7.02 9.20 16.67
C ALA A 234 -6.09 8.25 15.91
N ILE A 235 -5.66 7.16 16.55
CA ILE A 235 -4.71 6.18 16.01
C ILE A 235 -5.25 4.78 16.23
N ARG A 236 -5.06 3.90 15.24
CA ARG A 236 -5.41 2.48 15.34
C ARG A 236 -4.41 1.62 14.55
N ASN A 237 -4.59 0.30 14.67
CA ASN A 237 -3.83 -0.68 13.88
C ASN A 237 -2.31 -0.50 13.97
N ILE A 238 -1.79 -0.13 15.15
CA ILE A 238 -0.36 0.07 15.36
C ILE A 238 0.34 -1.29 15.37
N LYS A 239 1.14 -1.53 14.34
CA LYS A 239 1.82 -2.79 14.07
C LYS A 239 3.30 -2.53 13.82
N TYR A 240 4.17 -3.40 14.28
CA TYR A 240 5.60 -3.22 14.08
C TYR A 240 6.37 -4.53 13.94
N LYS A 241 7.55 -4.43 13.31
CA LYS A 241 8.63 -5.42 13.36
C LYS A 241 9.87 -4.68 13.86
N ALA A 242 10.40 -5.11 15.00
CA ALA A 242 11.63 -4.55 15.55
C ALA A 242 12.81 -5.45 15.17
N TYR A 243 13.91 -4.84 14.69
CA TYR A 243 15.09 -5.57 14.23
C TYR A 243 16.28 -5.39 15.18
N GLY A 244 17.14 -6.41 15.20
CA GLY A 244 18.46 -6.36 15.79
C GLY A 244 19.49 -5.85 14.77
N ILE A 245 20.74 -5.75 15.20
CA ILE A 245 21.85 -5.30 14.35
C ILE A 245 22.68 -6.44 13.76
N GLU A 246 22.47 -7.67 14.22
CA GLU A 246 23.24 -8.84 13.79
C GLU A 246 22.57 -9.49 12.57
N PRO A 247 23.23 -9.54 11.41
CA PRO A 247 22.65 -10.05 10.18
C PRO A 247 22.74 -11.57 10.08
N VAL A 248 21.89 -12.16 9.25
CA VAL A 248 22.15 -13.49 8.70
C VAL A 248 23.26 -13.36 7.65
N THR A 249 24.25 -14.25 7.69
CA THR A 249 25.38 -14.20 6.75
C THR A 249 25.63 -15.55 6.09
N LEU A 250 26.16 -15.49 4.87
CA LEU A 250 26.69 -16.64 4.15
C LEU A 250 28.21 -16.52 4.10
N THR A 251 28.91 -17.55 4.56
CA THR A 251 30.38 -17.58 4.59
C THR A 251 30.91 -18.89 4.04
N LYS A 252 32.22 -18.91 3.70
CA LYS A 252 32.93 -20.10 3.22
C LYS A 252 32.25 -20.76 2.01
N LEU A 253 31.71 -19.94 1.11
CA LEU A 253 30.98 -20.43 -0.06
C LEU A 253 31.96 -21.04 -1.08
N THR A 254 31.60 -22.20 -1.62
CA THR A 254 32.32 -22.93 -2.67
C THR A 254 31.33 -23.31 -3.77
N LEU A 255 31.65 -22.99 -5.02
CA LEU A 255 30.89 -23.40 -6.20
C LEU A 255 31.55 -24.61 -6.85
N LYS A 256 30.75 -25.67 -7.06
CA LYS A 256 31.03 -26.77 -7.98
C LYS A 256 30.19 -26.58 -9.25
N ALA A 257 30.84 -26.41 -10.40
CA ALA A 257 30.19 -26.17 -11.68
C ALA A 257 30.21 -27.43 -12.56
N TYR A 258 29.12 -27.65 -13.29
CA TYR A 258 28.90 -28.80 -14.17
C TYR A 258 28.46 -28.33 -15.55
N ASP A 259 28.93 -28.98 -16.60
CA ASP A 259 28.51 -28.73 -17.98
C ASP A 259 27.54 -29.82 -18.44
N GLY A 260 26.48 -29.44 -19.14
CA GLY A 260 25.54 -30.38 -19.75
C GLY A 260 24.07 -30.03 -19.54
N LYS A 261 23.20 -30.92 -20.00
CA LYS A 261 21.76 -30.86 -19.75
C LYS A 261 21.41 -31.75 -18.56
N PHE A 262 20.59 -31.23 -17.67
CA PHE A 262 20.21 -31.90 -16.43
C PHE A 262 18.70 -32.09 -16.36
N LYS A 263 18.28 -33.22 -15.78
CA LYS A 263 16.87 -33.52 -15.50
C LYS A 263 16.53 -33.18 -14.05
N SER A 264 17.48 -33.38 -13.15
CA SER A 264 17.36 -33.07 -11.72
C SER A 264 18.67 -32.50 -11.19
N VAL A 265 18.61 -31.76 -10.09
CA VAL A 265 19.81 -31.37 -9.33
C VAL A 265 20.53 -32.59 -8.73
N ASP A 266 19.82 -33.71 -8.53
CA ASP A 266 20.42 -34.96 -8.05
C ASP A 266 21.39 -35.59 -9.05
N ASP A 267 21.30 -35.23 -10.35
CA ASP A 267 22.19 -35.71 -11.40
C ASP A 267 23.66 -35.38 -11.08
N PHE A 268 23.91 -34.32 -10.31
CA PHE A 268 25.25 -33.90 -9.90
C PHE A 268 25.95 -34.92 -9.01
N ASN A 269 25.21 -35.75 -8.26
CA ASN A 269 25.80 -36.74 -7.33
C ASN A 269 26.60 -37.83 -8.06
N ALA A 270 26.31 -38.07 -9.34
CA ALA A 270 27.01 -39.03 -10.18
C ALA A 270 28.13 -38.41 -11.03
N LEU A 271 28.32 -37.08 -10.96
CA LEU A 271 29.20 -36.34 -11.85
C LEU A 271 30.40 -35.76 -11.10
N THR A 272 31.54 -35.70 -11.78
CA THR A 272 32.68 -34.92 -11.31
C THR A 272 32.52 -33.46 -11.75
N PRO A 273 32.64 -32.48 -10.85
CA PRO A 273 32.55 -31.07 -11.23
C PRO A 273 33.67 -30.71 -12.20
N LYS A 274 33.33 -29.92 -13.23
CA LYS A 274 34.30 -29.39 -14.20
C LYS A 274 35.20 -28.33 -13.57
N ARG A 275 34.66 -27.60 -12.60
CA ARG A 275 35.37 -26.58 -11.85
C ARG A 275 34.87 -26.56 -10.42
N GLU A 276 35.79 -26.36 -9.49
CA GLU A 276 35.50 -26.11 -8.08
C GLU A 276 36.29 -24.87 -7.64
N MET A 277 35.63 -23.91 -7.03
CA MET A 277 36.26 -22.65 -6.62
C MET A 277 35.53 -21.97 -5.47
N PRO A 278 36.25 -21.23 -4.61
CA PRO A 278 35.61 -20.35 -3.64
C PRO A 278 34.86 -19.22 -4.34
N ILE A 279 33.75 -18.79 -3.75
CA ILE A 279 32.97 -17.62 -4.19
C ILE A 279 32.65 -16.75 -2.97
N GLU A 280 32.43 -15.45 -3.16
CA GLU A 280 32.07 -14.52 -2.07
C GLU A 280 30.57 -14.23 -2.01
N ILE A 281 29.85 -14.46 -3.10
CA ILE A 281 28.41 -14.20 -3.23
C ILE A 281 27.72 -15.38 -3.92
N LEU A 282 26.40 -15.50 -3.76
CA LEU A 282 25.59 -16.44 -4.54
C LEU A 282 25.58 -15.99 -6.00
N ALA A 283 26.41 -16.63 -6.81
CA ALA A 283 26.55 -16.35 -8.22
C ALA A 283 26.68 -17.64 -9.01
N HIS A 284 26.15 -17.64 -10.22
CA HIS A 284 26.64 -18.56 -11.23
C HIS A 284 27.99 -18.01 -11.75
N GLN A 285 29.04 -18.83 -11.71
CA GLN A 285 30.30 -18.54 -12.41
C GLN A 285 30.57 -19.61 -13.47
N ALA A 286 29.49 -20.01 -14.15
CA ALA A 286 29.51 -21.04 -15.18
C ALA A 286 30.62 -20.78 -16.23
N PRO A 287 31.30 -21.83 -16.70
CA PRO A 287 32.46 -21.72 -17.58
C PRO A 287 32.04 -21.30 -18.99
N GLY A 288 31.84 -20.01 -19.23
CA GLY A 288 31.72 -19.43 -20.58
C GLY A 288 30.50 -19.84 -21.43
N SER A 289 29.67 -20.79 -20.98
CA SER A 289 28.44 -21.18 -21.67
C SER A 289 27.24 -20.35 -21.18
N ARG A 290 26.38 -19.93 -22.11
CA ARG A 290 25.14 -19.21 -21.77
C ARG A 290 24.04 -20.13 -21.22
N ASP A 291 24.12 -21.43 -21.56
CA ASP A 291 23.12 -22.47 -21.34
C ASP A 291 23.79 -23.85 -21.17
N ASN A 292 23.02 -24.84 -20.72
CA ASN A 292 23.47 -26.21 -20.45
C ASN A 292 24.57 -26.23 -19.37
N PHE A 293 24.24 -25.70 -18.20
CA PHE A 293 25.13 -25.72 -17.04
C PHE A 293 24.37 -26.04 -15.75
N GLY A 294 25.12 -26.51 -14.75
CA GLY A 294 24.66 -26.79 -13.40
C GLY A 294 25.64 -26.24 -12.37
N GLY A 295 25.13 -25.95 -11.18
CA GLY A 295 25.93 -25.44 -10.06
C GLY A 295 25.47 -26.04 -8.74
N LYS A 296 26.44 -26.35 -7.88
CA LYS A 296 26.22 -26.71 -6.48
C LYS A 296 27.07 -25.80 -5.60
N ILE A 297 26.42 -24.89 -4.88
CA ILE A 297 27.04 -23.96 -3.95
C ILE A 297 26.90 -24.51 -2.54
N THR A 298 28.01 -24.68 -1.84
CA THR A 298 28.03 -25.11 -0.43
C THR A 298 28.72 -24.07 0.44
N GLY A 299 28.32 -23.94 1.70
CA GLY A 299 29.03 -23.11 2.67
C GLY A 299 28.40 -23.14 4.05
N THR A 300 28.51 -22.04 4.78
CA THR A 300 27.94 -21.88 6.12
C THR A 300 26.95 -20.72 6.13
N ILE A 301 25.75 -20.94 6.65
CA ILE A 301 24.80 -19.89 6.99
C ILE A 301 24.84 -19.65 8.50
N HIS A 302 25.05 -18.40 8.91
CA HIS A 302 24.96 -17.97 10.29
C HIS A 302 23.57 -17.43 10.59
N ILE A 303 22.90 -17.98 11.61
CA ILE A 303 21.59 -17.56 12.09
C ILE A 303 21.76 -16.87 13.44
N PRO A 304 21.49 -15.55 13.57
CA PRO A 304 21.79 -14.82 14.78
C PRO A 304 20.86 -15.17 15.95
N ARG A 305 19.60 -15.55 15.66
CA ARG A 305 18.57 -15.80 16.67
C ARG A 305 17.70 -16.97 16.28
N ALA A 306 17.35 -17.83 17.23
CA ALA A 306 16.41 -18.92 16.99
C ALA A 306 15.00 -18.38 16.77
N GLY A 307 14.23 -19.04 15.90
CA GLY A 307 12.80 -18.75 15.71
C GLY A 307 12.34 -18.98 14.27
N GLN A 308 11.21 -18.38 13.93
CA GLN A 308 10.58 -18.55 12.63
C GLN A 308 11.21 -17.60 11.60
N TYR A 309 11.73 -18.16 10.52
CA TYR A 309 12.30 -17.44 9.38
C TYR A 309 11.46 -17.63 8.13
N LEU A 310 11.35 -16.57 7.34
CA LEU A 310 10.86 -16.61 5.97
C LEU A 310 12.05 -16.62 5.03
N LEU A 311 12.10 -17.60 4.13
CA LEU A 311 13.10 -17.72 3.07
C LEU A 311 12.41 -17.63 1.72
N ASN A 312 12.94 -16.81 0.83
CA ASN A 312 12.52 -16.76 -0.57
C ASN A 312 13.74 -16.88 -1.47
N LEU A 313 13.71 -17.90 -2.33
CA LEU A 313 14.70 -18.14 -3.38
C LEU A 313 14.06 -17.80 -4.72
N THR A 314 14.75 -16.99 -5.52
CA THR A 314 14.38 -16.70 -6.92
C THR A 314 15.56 -17.04 -7.85
N LEU A 315 15.29 -17.79 -8.91
CA LEU A 315 16.24 -18.14 -9.96
C LEU A 315 15.86 -17.39 -11.24
N ARG A 316 16.40 -16.18 -11.43
CA ARG A 316 15.94 -15.24 -12.46
C ARG A 316 16.19 -15.68 -13.90
N PHE A 317 17.01 -16.72 -14.11
CA PHE A 317 17.18 -17.35 -15.41
C PHE A 317 15.99 -18.23 -15.84
N ILE A 318 15.08 -18.56 -14.92
CA ILE A 318 13.82 -19.25 -15.22
C ILE A 318 12.76 -18.17 -15.51
N PRO A 319 12.11 -18.16 -16.68
CA PRO A 319 11.04 -17.20 -16.98
C PRO A 319 9.80 -17.47 -16.13
N ASN A 320 8.92 -16.47 -15.99
CA ASN A 320 7.62 -16.66 -15.34
C ASN A 320 6.68 -17.55 -16.17
N GLU A 321 6.80 -17.47 -17.50
CA GLU A 321 6.10 -18.33 -18.45
C GLU A 321 7.00 -19.49 -18.86
N THR A 322 6.79 -20.65 -18.23
CA THR A 322 7.56 -21.87 -18.50
C THR A 322 6.73 -22.84 -19.32
N LEU A 323 7.35 -23.51 -20.31
CA LEU A 323 6.76 -24.69 -20.96
C LEU A 323 6.84 -25.86 -19.96
N PRO A 324 5.72 -26.32 -19.35
CA PRO A 324 5.78 -27.29 -18.25
C PRO A 324 6.37 -28.66 -18.66
N THR A 325 6.34 -28.96 -19.95
CA THR A 325 6.89 -30.17 -20.56
C THR A 325 8.40 -30.13 -20.78
N ASN A 326 9.03 -28.96 -20.72
CA ASN A 326 10.47 -28.79 -20.91
C ASN A 326 10.98 -27.61 -20.06
N PRO A 327 11.14 -27.80 -18.73
CA PRO A 327 11.58 -26.74 -17.84
C PRO A 327 12.99 -26.26 -18.21
N ASN A 328 13.16 -24.93 -18.23
CA ASN A 328 14.45 -24.29 -18.53
C ASN A 328 15.48 -24.56 -17.43
N GLY A 329 15.07 -24.66 -16.17
CA GLY A 329 15.97 -24.90 -15.06
C GLY A 329 15.22 -25.33 -13.82
N ALA A 330 15.96 -25.66 -12.77
CA ALA A 330 15.41 -25.96 -11.45
C ALA A 330 16.45 -25.60 -10.39
N GLY A 331 16.03 -25.60 -9.13
CA GLY A 331 16.96 -25.53 -8.02
C GLY A 331 16.38 -25.96 -6.68
N GLU A 332 17.27 -26.27 -5.75
CA GLU A 332 16.94 -26.75 -4.41
C GLU A 332 17.87 -26.10 -3.38
N LEU A 333 17.27 -25.60 -2.30
CA LEU A 333 17.99 -25.05 -1.14
C LEU A 333 17.84 -25.98 0.06
N SER A 334 18.96 -26.30 0.69
CA SER A 334 19.03 -27.03 1.95
C SER A 334 19.82 -26.24 3.00
N ILE A 335 19.34 -26.28 4.25
CA ILE A 335 20.04 -25.74 5.42
C ILE A 335 20.08 -26.84 6.48
N ALA A 336 21.22 -27.03 7.13
CA ALA A 336 21.44 -28.10 8.12
C ALA A 336 21.09 -29.50 7.57
N GLY A 337 21.33 -29.73 6.27
CA GLY A 337 21.00 -31.00 5.59
C GLY A 337 19.51 -31.24 5.34
N LYS A 338 18.63 -30.32 5.74
CA LYS A 338 17.19 -30.39 5.47
C LYS A 338 16.88 -29.61 4.19
N LYS A 339 16.21 -30.26 3.23
CA LYS A 339 15.67 -29.62 2.03
C LYS A 339 14.52 -28.68 2.42
N LEU A 340 14.65 -27.40 2.11
CA LEU A 340 13.69 -26.35 2.51
C LEU A 340 12.92 -25.76 1.32
N LEU A 341 13.58 -25.50 0.20
CA LEU A 341 12.95 -24.93 -1.00
C LEU A 341 13.27 -25.77 -2.23
N THR A 342 12.28 -25.89 -3.12
CA THR A 342 12.43 -26.53 -4.43
C THR A 342 11.73 -25.67 -5.48
N ILE A 343 12.46 -25.31 -6.53
CA ILE A 343 11.95 -24.66 -7.74
C ILE A 343 12.04 -25.69 -8.86
N THR A 344 10.89 -26.10 -9.41
CA THR A 344 10.82 -27.12 -10.47
C THR A 344 11.04 -26.55 -11.86
N GLY A 345 10.90 -25.23 -12.01
CA GLY A 345 10.88 -24.53 -13.29
C GLY A 345 9.70 -24.88 -14.20
N LYS A 346 8.65 -25.50 -13.66
CA LYS A 346 7.40 -25.80 -14.39
C LYS A 346 6.30 -24.77 -14.15
N ASP A 347 6.26 -24.22 -12.94
CA ASP A 347 5.17 -23.37 -12.46
C ASP A 347 5.62 -21.92 -12.23
N ASN A 348 6.85 -21.73 -11.77
CA ASN A 348 7.43 -20.42 -11.47
C ASN A 348 8.97 -20.51 -11.37
N ASN A 349 9.60 -19.35 -11.14
CA ASN A 349 11.03 -19.19 -10.93
C ASN A 349 11.42 -18.90 -9.48
N PHE A 350 10.48 -19.00 -8.54
CA PHE A 350 10.70 -18.65 -7.14
C PHE A 350 10.02 -19.66 -6.21
N ALA A 351 10.58 -19.82 -5.02
CA ALA A 351 9.98 -20.63 -3.96
C ALA A 351 10.10 -19.91 -2.62
N THR A 352 9.05 -20.00 -1.81
CA THR A 352 8.95 -19.35 -0.51
C THR A 352 8.61 -20.38 0.57
N ILE A 353 9.26 -20.31 1.73
CA ILE A 353 8.94 -21.16 2.88
C ILE A 353 9.10 -20.38 4.18
N THR A 354 8.22 -20.67 5.13
CA THR A 354 8.38 -20.30 6.53
C THR A 354 8.86 -21.51 7.31
N THR A 355 9.97 -21.40 8.04
CA THR A 355 10.57 -22.51 8.79
C THR A 355 11.21 -22.06 10.08
N ASN A 356 11.31 -22.94 11.08
CA ASN A 356 12.02 -22.63 12.31
C ASN A 356 13.51 -22.98 12.14
N LEU A 357 14.38 -22.03 12.47
CA LEU A 357 15.84 -22.20 12.50
C LEU A 357 16.35 -21.93 13.91
N GLU A 358 17.34 -22.71 14.34
CA GLU A 358 18.06 -22.48 15.60
C GLU A 358 19.13 -21.39 15.40
N ALA A 359 19.59 -20.77 16.49
CA ALA A 359 20.72 -19.85 16.43
C ALA A 359 22.04 -20.63 16.23
N GLY A 360 22.95 -20.08 15.44
CA GLY A 360 24.28 -20.64 15.21
C GLY A 360 24.62 -20.83 13.73
N ASP A 361 25.69 -21.60 13.50
CA ASP A 361 26.24 -21.86 12.17
C ASP A 361 25.77 -23.21 11.62
N PHE A 362 25.19 -23.20 10.41
CA PHE A 362 24.68 -24.40 9.77
C PHE A 362 25.26 -24.60 8.37
N PRO A 363 25.43 -25.86 7.92
CA PRO A 363 25.71 -26.16 6.53
C PRO A 363 24.62 -25.59 5.61
N PHE A 364 25.05 -24.87 4.58
CA PHE A 364 24.23 -24.31 3.52
C PHE A 364 24.53 -25.03 2.20
N GLU A 365 23.50 -25.40 1.45
CA GLU A 365 23.64 -25.99 0.12
C GLU A 365 22.56 -25.48 -0.83
N LEU A 366 22.96 -24.91 -1.97
CA LEU A 366 22.09 -24.54 -3.08
C LEU A 366 22.54 -25.26 -4.35
N ALA A 367 21.70 -26.14 -4.88
CA ALA A 367 21.92 -26.79 -6.17
C ALA A 367 20.96 -26.24 -7.23
N TYR A 368 21.43 -26.00 -8.45
CA TYR A 368 20.61 -25.45 -9.54
C TYR A 368 21.15 -25.87 -10.91
N TYR A 369 20.29 -25.83 -11.93
CA TYR A 369 20.72 -25.97 -13.32
C TYR A 369 19.93 -25.07 -14.27
N LYS A 370 20.51 -24.83 -15.44
CA LYS A 370 19.91 -24.16 -16.60
C LYS A 370 20.22 -24.92 -17.88
N ASN A 371 19.19 -25.34 -18.60
CA ASN A 371 19.28 -26.13 -19.82
C ASN A 371 19.24 -25.28 -21.10
N PHE A 372 18.42 -24.22 -21.20
CA PHE A 372 18.33 -23.43 -22.43
C PHE A 372 17.73 -22.03 -22.23
N GLY A 373 18.33 -20.98 -22.79
CA GLY A 373 17.83 -19.62 -22.65
C GLY A 373 16.76 -19.32 -23.68
N PHE A 374 15.63 -18.75 -23.25
CA PHE A 374 14.84 -17.92 -24.16
C PHE A 374 15.62 -16.64 -24.50
N TRP A 375 15.33 -16.04 -25.66
CA TRP A 375 15.97 -14.81 -26.13
C TRP A 375 15.81 -13.60 -25.16
N TYR A 376 14.90 -13.68 -24.19
CA TYR A 376 14.61 -12.66 -23.17
C TYR A 376 15.08 -12.98 -21.75
N ALA A 377 15.50 -14.22 -21.43
CA ALA A 377 16.01 -14.58 -20.10
C ALA A 377 17.50 -14.16 -19.98
N ARG A 378 17.72 -12.84 -19.88
CA ARG A 378 19.06 -12.22 -19.86
C ARG A 378 19.78 -12.32 -18.51
N SER A 379 19.05 -12.63 -17.44
CA SER A 379 19.61 -12.76 -16.10
C SER A 379 20.02 -14.19 -15.81
N ASN A 380 21.13 -14.34 -15.10
CA ASN A 380 21.53 -15.59 -14.47
C ASN A 380 21.64 -15.38 -12.93
N ASP A 381 20.92 -14.40 -12.42
CA ASP A 381 20.96 -14.04 -11.00
C ASP A 381 20.24 -15.11 -10.17
N ILE A 382 20.84 -15.40 -9.04
CA ILE A 382 20.24 -16.13 -7.93
C ILE A 382 19.94 -15.07 -6.89
N GLN A 383 18.75 -15.06 -6.32
CA GLN A 383 18.41 -14.16 -5.22
C GLN A 383 17.86 -15.00 -4.07
N LEU A 384 18.55 -14.97 -2.92
CA LEU A 384 18.06 -15.53 -1.67
C LEU A 384 17.79 -14.38 -0.70
N THR A 385 16.53 -14.19 -0.32
CA THR A 385 16.12 -13.23 0.71
C THR A 385 15.67 -13.95 1.96
N ILE A 386 15.94 -13.35 3.11
CA ILE A 386 15.56 -13.87 4.41
C ILE A 386 14.93 -12.77 5.28
N GLU A 387 13.94 -13.14 6.08
CA GLU A 387 13.39 -12.35 7.18
C GLU A 387 13.26 -13.25 8.42
N GLY A 388 13.48 -12.73 9.62
CA GLY A 388 13.42 -13.52 10.84
C GLY A 388 13.50 -12.71 12.12
N PRO A 389 13.60 -13.36 13.29
CA PRO A 389 13.69 -12.67 14.58
C PRO A 389 14.90 -11.74 14.61
N GLY A 390 14.64 -10.44 14.67
CA GLY A 390 15.69 -9.42 14.65
C GLY A 390 16.36 -9.20 13.29
N VAL A 391 15.88 -9.82 12.21
CA VAL A 391 16.47 -9.73 10.87
C VAL A 391 15.43 -9.16 9.91
N GLN A 392 15.68 -7.96 9.40
CA GLN A 392 14.86 -7.34 8.37
C GLN A 392 14.85 -8.18 7.10
N TYR A 393 13.78 -8.11 6.30
CA TYR A 393 13.74 -8.74 4.98
C TYR A 393 14.92 -8.26 4.11
N THR A 394 15.94 -9.10 4.00
CA THR A 394 17.26 -8.73 3.46
C THR A 394 17.72 -9.76 2.44
N PRO A 395 18.20 -9.32 1.27
CA PRO A 395 18.89 -10.22 0.34
C PRO A 395 20.25 -10.64 0.90
N LEU A 396 20.54 -11.94 0.92
CA LEU A 396 21.83 -12.49 1.34
C LEU A 396 22.92 -12.41 0.25
N ASN A 397 22.56 -11.90 -0.93
CA ASN A 397 23.48 -11.62 -2.01
C ASN A 397 22.96 -10.45 -2.86
N PRO A 398 23.86 -9.60 -3.41
CA PRO A 398 23.46 -8.57 -4.37
C PRO A 398 23.03 -9.22 -5.70
N VAL A 399 22.16 -8.52 -6.45
CA VAL A 399 21.87 -8.86 -7.85
C VAL A 399 23.07 -8.46 -8.69
N ILE A 400 23.59 -9.37 -9.54
CA ILE A 400 24.87 -9.21 -10.24
C ILE A 400 24.69 -8.37 -11.50
N ARG A 401 23.54 -8.50 -12.17
CA ARG A 401 23.14 -7.62 -13.28
C ARG A 401 21.97 -6.75 -12.87
N ILE A 402 22.27 -5.48 -12.60
CA ILE A 402 21.25 -4.44 -12.45
C ILE A 402 20.84 -4.03 -13.86
N GLU A 403 19.55 -4.14 -14.21
CA GLU A 403 19.04 -3.47 -15.42
C GLU A 403 19.29 -1.97 -15.28
N GLU A 404 19.70 -1.30 -16.35
CA GLU A 404 19.88 0.15 -16.29
C GLU A 404 18.58 0.81 -15.82
N ALA A 405 18.67 1.56 -14.71
CA ALA A 405 17.53 2.23 -14.15
C ALA A 405 17.01 3.27 -15.15
N VAL A 406 15.77 3.11 -15.57
CA VAL A 406 15.09 4.08 -16.43
C VAL A 406 14.55 5.18 -15.53
N SER A 407 14.90 6.43 -15.82
CA SER A 407 14.31 7.57 -15.12
C SER A 407 12.80 7.59 -15.32
N GLN A 408 12.07 7.86 -14.24
CA GLN A 408 10.62 7.92 -14.29
C GLN A 408 10.15 9.02 -15.23
N ILE A 409 9.27 8.66 -16.16
CA ILE A 409 8.57 9.58 -17.05
C ILE A 409 7.23 9.93 -16.39
N LYS A 410 7.19 11.10 -15.75
CA LYS A 410 6.01 11.61 -15.07
C LYS A 410 5.21 12.54 -15.98
N GLU A 411 3.90 12.35 -15.97
CA GLU A 411 2.94 13.36 -16.43
C GLU A 411 2.43 14.14 -15.21
N ILE A 412 2.42 15.47 -15.30
CA ILE A 412 2.07 16.37 -14.19
C ILE A 412 1.03 17.38 -14.68
N ALA A 413 -0.07 17.52 -13.93
CA ALA A 413 -1.12 18.49 -14.20
C ALA A 413 -0.94 19.73 -13.31
N THR A 414 -0.12 20.69 -13.72
CA THR A 414 0.20 21.86 -12.87
C THR A 414 -0.70 23.07 -13.10
N ASN A 415 -0.97 23.42 -14.36
CA ASN A 415 -1.63 24.67 -14.73
C ASN A 415 -3.02 24.47 -15.35
N GLU A 416 -3.20 23.34 -16.04
CA GLU A 416 -4.46 22.97 -16.68
C GLU A 416 -4.71 21.47 -16.52
N PRO A 417 -5.97 21.02 -16.66
CA PRO A 417 -6.30 19.61 -16.67
C PRO A 417 -5.54 18.87 -17.77
N VAL A 418 -4.91 17.74 -17.41
CA VAL A 418 -4.19 16.87 -18.34
C VAL A 418 -4.98 15.58 -18.53
N MET A 419 -5.19 15.18 -19.78
CA MET A 419 -5.88 13.94 -20.14
C MET A 419 -4.90 12.93 -20.71
N GLN A 420 -4.76 11.77 -20.07
CA GLN A 420 -3.93 10.67 -20.56
C GLN A 420 -4.80 9.43 -20.80
N ARG A 421 -4.84 8.96 -22.05
CA ARG A 421 -5.42 7.64 -22.38
C ARG A 421 -4.36 6.57 -22.21
N GLY A 422 -4.73 5.44 -21.63
CA GLY A 422 -3.79 4.37 -21.34
C GLY A 422 -4.48 3.12 -20.84
N PHE A 423 -3.67 2.14 -20.46
CA PHE A 423 -4.17 0.97 -19.75
C PHE A 423 -4.00 1.21 -18.26
N VAL A 424 -5.04 0.93 -17.49
CA VAL A 424 -5.03 1.09 -16.04
C VAL A 424 -5.35 -0.25 -15.42
N ASN A 425 -4.63 -0.60 -14.35
CA ASN A 425 -4.99 -1.74 -13.53
C ASN A 425 -5.94 -1.27 -12.42
N HIS A 426 -7.08 -1.94 -12.28
CA HIS A 426 -8.10 -1.65 -11.27
C HIS A 426 -8.61 -2.96 -10.69
N HIS A 427 -8.53 -3.13 -9.36
CA HIS A 427 -8.81 -4.39 -8.65
C HIS A 427 -8.11 -5.62 -9.26
N GLY A 428 -6.87 -5.44 -9.76
CA GLY A 428 -6.10 -6.52 -10.41
C GLY A 428 -6.51 -6.84 -11.85
N ILE A 429 -7.44 -6.08 -12.44
CA ILE A 429 -7.89 -6.23 -13.82
C ILE A 429 -7.33 -5.10 -14.67
N LYS A 430 -6.76 -5.44 -15.83
CA LYS A 430 -6.26 -4.46 -16.80
C LYS A 430 -7.40 -3.93 -17.67
N HIS A 431 -7.74 -2.66 -17.50
CA HIS A 431 -8.67 -1.91 -18.34
C HIS A 431 -7.92 -1.24 -19.49
N THR A 432 -8.36 -1.48 -20.73
CA THR A 432 -7.63 -1.06 -21.94
C THR A 432 -8.19 0.19 -22.63
N HIS A 433 -9.36 0.65 -22.21
CA HIS A 433 -10.08 1.76 -22.83
C HIS A 433 -10.31 2.86 -21.80
N THR A 434 -9.26 3.25 -21.10
CA THR A 434 -9.37 4.24 -20.01
C THR A 434 -8.87 5.61 -20.43
N ILE A 435 -9.41 6.61 -19.75
CA ILE A 435 -8.89 7.96 -19.72
C ILE A 435 -8.70 8.36 -18.26
N SER A 436 -7.48 8.76 -17.93
CA SER A 436 -7.12 9.38 -16.68
C SER A 436 -7.09 10.88 -16.87
N VAL A 437 -7.57 11.63 -15.90
CA VAL A 437 -7.59 13.09 -15.91
C VAL A 437 -6.94 13.60 -14.63
N GLY A 438 -5.93 14.44 -14.79
CA GLY A 438 -5.25 15.10 -13.69
C GLY A 438 -5.66 16.55 -13.62
N GLU A 439 -5.99 17.05 -12.44
CA GLU A 439 -6.42 18.44 -12.24
C GLU A 439 -5.28 19.26 -11.60
N PRO A 440 -5.19 20.59 -11.87
CA PRO A 440 -4.18 21.50 -11.28
C PRO A 440 -4.09 21.60 -9.75
N ASN A 441 -5.01 20.93 -9.04
CA ASN A 441 -5.08 20.92 -7.58
C ASN A 441 -4.98 19.48 -7.05
N ASP A 442 -4.26 18.63 -7.77
CA ASP A 442 -3.92 17.25 -7.41
C ASP A 442 -5.12 16.31 -7.23
N ALA A 443 -6.30 16.69 -7.69
CA ALA A 443 -7.52 15.87 -7.62
C ALA A 443 -7.69 15.11 -8.94
N ASN A 444 -7.26 13.85 -8.95
CA ASN A 444 -7.13 13.09 -10.19
C ASN A 444 -8.12 11.93 -10.22
N TYR A 445 -8.48 11.47 -11.43
CA TYR A 445 -9.49 10.42 -11.58
C TYR A 445 -9.32 9.60 -12.88
N THR A 446 -9.96 8.43 -12.95
CA THR A 446 -9.94 7.56 -14.15
C THR A 446 -11.32 7.00 -14.47
N VAL A 447 -11.68 7.04 -15.76
CA VAL A 447 -12.93 6.48 -16.31
C VAL A 447 -12.62 5.43 -17.37
N ASP A 448 -13.34 4.30 -17.36
CA ASP A 448 -13.39 3.35 -18.46
C ASP A 448 -14.40 3.82 -19.51
N LEU A 449 -13.90 4.23 -20.67
CA LEU A 449 -14.68 4.74 -21.79
C LEU A 449 -15.45 3.67 -22.55
N ARG A 450 -15.09 2.39 -22.42
CA ARG A 450 -15.82 1.30 -23.08
C ARG A 450 -17.08 0.94 -22.29
N LYS A 451 -17.01 1.02 -20.96
CA LYS A 451 -18.08 0.56 -20.08
C LYS A 451 -18.82 1.68 -19.35
N GLY A 452 -18.31 2.91 -19.39
CA GLY A 452 -18.87 4.04 -18.61
C GLY A 452 -18.68 3.85 -17.11
N GLU A 453 -17.58 3.24 -16.70
CA GLU A 453 -17.30 2.90 -15.31
C GLU A 453 -16.35 3.93 -14.70
N PHE A 454 -16.72 4.44 -13.53
CA PHE A 454 -15.84 5.29 -12.75
C PHE A 454 -14.94 4.43 -11.86
N LEU A 455 -13.65 4.37 -12.20
CA LEU A 455 -12.74 3.36 -11.64
C LEU A 455 -12.07 3.80 -10.34
N GLN A 456 -11.48 4.99 -10.32
CA GLN A 456 -10.65 5.42 -9.19
C GLN A 456 -10.50 6.93 -9.15
N ILE A 457 -10.20 7.42 -7.95
CA ILE A 457 -9.77 8.78 -7.65
C ILE A 457 -8.46 8.73 -6.89
N TRP A 458 -7.63 9.77 -7.00
CA TRP A 458 -6.45 9.90 -6.16
C TRP A 458 -6.05 11.34 -5.92
N ARG A 459 -5.29 11.54 -4.85
CA ARG A 459 -4.67 12.84 -4.52
C ARG A 459 -3.15 12.76 -4.61
N GLY A 460 -2.54 13.75 -5.24
CA GLY A 460 -1.07 13.87 -5.40
C GLY A 460 -0.67 13.96 -6.87
N ASP A 461 0.58 13.59 -7.16
CA ASP A 461 1.12 13.55 -8.52
C ASP A 461 0.21 12.74 -9.46
N PHE A 462 0.14 13.15 -10.74
CA PHE A 462 -0.83 12.59 -11.69
C PHE A 462 -0.48 11.16 -12.13
N LEU A 463 0.47 10.95 -13.05
CA LEU A 463 0.77 9.61 -13.57
C LEU A 463 2.25 9.36 -13.80
N ASP A 464 2.67 8.12 -13.56
CA ASP A 464 3.87 7.51 -14.13
C ASP A 464 3.48 6.81 -15.44
N THR A 465 4.03 7.31 -16.55
CA THR A 465 3.83 6.78 -17.91
C THR A 465 5.04 5.99 -18.40
N THR A 466 6.07 5.78 -17.56
CA THR A 466 7.26 4.99 -17.90
C THR A 466 6.91 3.63 -18.50
N PRO A 467 5.99 2.82 -17.90
CA PRO A 467 5.65 1.51 -18.45
C PRO A 467 4.98 1.57 -19.83
N MET A 468 4.37 2.72 -20.19
CA MET A 468 3.74 2.93 -21.49
C MET A 468 4.75 3.37 -22.55
N TRP A 469 5.65 4.29 -22.19
CA TRP A 469 6.44 5.03 -23.17
C TRP A 469 7.88 4.51 -23.31
N HIS A 470 8.45 3.97 -22.23
CA HIS A 470 9.79 3.41 -22.27
C HIS A 470 9.78 1.96 -22.74
N GLY A 471 10.54 1.67 -23.81
CA GLY A 471 10.75 0.31 -24.32
C GLY A 471 9.49 -0.41 -24.84
N ARG A 472 8.30 0.22 -24.78
CA ARG A 472 6.98 -0.37 -25.04
C ARG A 472 6.85 -1.77 -24.41
N GLY A 473 7.23 -1.89 -23.13
CA GLY A 473 7.27 -3.15 -22.38
C GLY A 473 5.91 -3.84 -22.20
N GLU A 474 5.92 -5.02 -21.57
CA GLU A 474 4.80 -5.99 -21.53
C GLU A 474 3.51 -5.47 -20.87
N THR A 475 3.60 -4.61 -19.84
CA THR A 475 2.42 -4.20 -19.05
C THR A 475 1.67 -3.00 -19.65
N GLN A 476 2.37 -2.01 -20.22
CA GLN A 476 1.80 -0.81 -20.86
C GLN A 476 0.82 0.00 -19.99
N LEU A 477 1.07 0.07 -18.67
CA LEU A 477 0.17 0.72 -17.71
C LEU A 477 0.51 2.20 -17.50
N SER A 478 -0.52 3.06 -17.42
CA SER A 478 -0.46 4.36 -16.74
C SER A 478 -0.71 4.12 -15.26
N VAL A 479 0.26 4.49 -14.41
CA VAL A 479 0.23 4.20 -12.98
C VAL A 479 0.01 5.49 -12.19
N PRO A 480 -1.03 5.58 -11.34
CA PRO A 480 -1.21 6.72 -10.43
C PRO A 480 -0.01 6.92 -9.51
N LEU A 481 0.41 8.16 -9.33
CA LEU A 481 1.54 8.51 -8.43
C LEU A 481 1.11 8.97 -7.03
N GLY A 482 -0.17 9.26 -6.84
CA GLY A 482 -0.74 9.73 -5.58
C GLY A 482 -1.49 8.67 -4.77
N SER A 483 -2.19 9.11 -3.72
CA SER A 483 -2.98 8.26 -2.84
C SER A 483 -4.29 7.82 -3.50
N VAL A 484 -4.34 6.57 -3.96
CA VAL A 484 -5.46 6.00 -4.71
C VAL A 484 -6.57 5.48 -3.81
N ILE A 485 -7.81 5.78 -4.21
CA ILE A 485 -9.03 5.11 -3.75
C ILE A 485 -9.66 4.44 -4.97
N GLU A 486 -9.60 3.11 -4.99
CA GLU A 486 -10.29 2.31 -6.00
C GLU A 486 -11.80 2.26 -5.69
N LEU A 487 -12.60 2.76 -6.63
CA LEU A 487 -14.06 2.73 -6.58
C LEU A 487 -14.57 1.36 -7.07
N PRO A 488 -15.88 1.06 -6.96
CA PRO A 488 -16.43 -0.24 -7.33
C PRO A 488 -16.26 -0.64 -8.81
N GLY A 489 -16.00 0.32 -9.72
CA GLY A 489 -15.82 0.05 -11.14
C GLY A 489 -17.03 -0.59 -11.83
N LYS A 490 -18.25 -0.10 -11.54
CA LYS A 490 -19.46 -0.50 -12.29
C LYS A 490 -20.21 0.76 -12.77
N PRO A 491 -21.19 0.64 -13.68
CA PRO A 491 -21.84 1.79 -14.33
C PRO A 491 -22.39 2.82 -13.33
N SER A 492 -22.15 4.11 -13.59
CA SER A 492 -22.62 5.21 -12.73
C SER A 492 -24.12 5.47 -12.87
N LEU A 493 -24.68 5.24 -14.06
CA LEU A 493 -26.11 5.35 -14.37
C LEU A 493 -26.66 4.05 -14.95
N THR A 494 -27.91 3.73 -14.63
CA THR A 494 -28.66 2.63 -15.25
C THR A 494 -30.17 2.82 -15.16
N PHE A 495 -30.92 2.06 -15.96
CA PHE A 495 -32.37 1.92 -15.77
C PHE A 495 -32.66 0.89 -14.69
N LEU A 496 -33.49 1.24 -13.72
CA LEU A 496 -34.03 0.30 -12.74
C LEU A 496 -35.55 0.19 -12.89
N THR A 497 -36.10 -0.99 -12.59
CA THR A 497 -37.57 -1.16 -12.53
C THR A 497 -38.15 -0.44 -11.33
N ASP A 498 -37.40 -0.40 -10.23
CA ASP A 498 -37.72 0.27 -8.98
C ASP A 498 -36.45 0.40 -8.12
N GLN A 499 -36.57 1.11 -7.00
CA GLN A 499 -35.47 1.38 -6.06
C GLN A 499 -34.86 0.13 -5.37
N ASN A 500 -35.45 -1.06 -5.52
CA ASN A 500 -34.96 -2.32 -4.93
C ASN A 500 -34.31 -3.24 -5.98
N ALA A 501 -34.42 -2.93 -7.28
CA ALA A 501 -33.81 -3.72 -8.34
C ALA A 501 -32.27 -3.73 -8.22
N ALA A 502 -31.66 -4.91 -8.40
CA ALA A 502 -30.20 -5.07 -8.29
C ALA A 502 -29.45 -4.17 -9.28
N TRP A 503 -28.34 -3.57 -8.83
CA TRP A 503 -27.50 -2.80 -9.73
C TRP A 503 -26.71 -3.75 -10.65
N PRO A 504 -26.65 -3.49 -11.96
CA PRO A 504 -25.97 -4.38 -12.88
C PRO A 504 -24.45 -4.18 -12.82
N ASP A 505 -23.69 -5.26 -13.02
CA ASP A 505 -22.22 -5.20 -13.10
C ASP A 505 -21.73 -4.60 -14.42
N SER A 506 -22.57 -4.58 -15.46
CA SER A 506 -22.27 -3.95 -16.75
C SER A 506 -23.54 -3.38 -17.38
N ASN A 507 -23.39 -2.45 -18.31
CA ASN A 507 -24.53 -1.78 -18.92
C ASN A 507 -24.56 -1.94 -20.44
N ALA A 508 -25.36 -2.89 -20.93
CA ALA A 508 -25.51 -3.14 -22.36
C ALA A 508 -26.18 -1.98 -23.12
N THR A 509 -26.83 -1.05 -22.41
CA THR A 509 -27.47 0.13 -23.02
C THR A 509 -26.53 1.33 -23.11
N TYR A 510 -25.32 1.23 -22.54
CA TYR A 510 -24.28 2.25 -22.64
C TYR A 510 -23.66 2.25 -24.04
N THR A 511 -23.71 3.40 -24.72
CA THR A 511 -23.00 3.62 -25.98
C THR A 511 -22.17 4.89 -25.88
N ASN A 512 -20.85 4.75 -25.86
CA ASN A 512 -19.92 5.88 -25.82
C ASN A 512 -20.00 6.72 -27.11
N LEU A 513 -20.13 8.04 -26.96
CA LEU A 513 -20.16 9.04 -28.05
C LEU A 513 -18.95 10.00 -28.01
N GLY A 514 -17.92 9.67 -27.23
CA GLY A 514 -16.72 10.47 -27.02
C GLY A 514 -16.88 11.48 -25.87
N TYR A 515 -16.16 12.59 -25.96
CA TYR A 515 -16.28 13.71 -25.02
C TYR A 515 -16.08 15.03 -25.77
N ASP A 516 -16.68 16.09 -25.24
CA ASP A 516 -16.27 17.46 -25.58
C ASP A 516 -15.25 17.95 -24.54
N VAL A 517 -14.49 18.99 -24.86
CA VAL A 517 -13.58 19.63 -23.91
C VAL A 517 -14.21 20.95 -23.46
N ASP A 518 -14.35 21.13 -22.15
CA ASP A 518 -14.87 22.37 -21.59
C ASP A 518 -13.84 23.52 -21.69
N LYS A 519 -14.25 24.74 -21.33
CA LYS A 519 -13.38 25.93 -21.40
C LYS A 519 -12.16 25.85 -20.47
N SER A 520 -12.17 24.95 -19.49
CA SER A 520 -11.06 24.72 -18.58
C SER A 520 -10.16 23.57 -19.04
N GLY A 521 -10.44 22.91 -20.16
CA GLY A 521 -9.67 21.76 -20.63
C GLY A 521 -10.16 20.39 -20.14
N ARG A 522 -11.27 20.32 -19.38
CA ARG A 522 -11.79 19.05 -18.86
C ARG A 522 -12.67 18.31 -19.86
N PRO A 523 -12.66 16.97 -19.87
CA PRO A 523 -13.60 16.20 -20.67
C PRO A 523 -15.01 16.24 -20.08
N VAL A 524 -15.99 16.53 -20.94
CA VAL A 524 -17.42 16.28 -20.70
C VAL A 524 -17.79 15.05 -21.52
N PHE A 525 -17.87 13.90 -20.86
CA PHE A 525 -18.17 12.61 -21.48
C PHE A 525 -19.59 12.59 -22.02
N LYS A 526 -19.75 12.03 -23.22
CA LYS A 526 -21.02 11.90 -23.92
C LYS A 526 -21.29 10.43 -24.17
N TYR A 527 -22.48 9.98 -23.83
CA TYR A 527 -22.93 8.64 -24.15
C TYR A 527 -24.45 8.59 -24.22
N THR A 528 -24.97 7.54 -24.84
CA THR A 528 -26.38 7.18 -24.68
C THR A 528 -26.53 6.08 -23.63
N LEU A 529 -27.68 6.11 -22.97
CA LEU A 529 -28.19 5.05 -22.13
C LEU A 529 -29.53 4.62 -22.74
N GLY A 530 -29.48 3.64 -23.64
CA GLY A 530 -30.60 3.37 -24.54
C GLY A 530 -30.79 4.56 -25.49
N GLY A 531 -31.99 5.15 -25.50
CA GLY A 531 -32.32 6.39 -26.20
C GLY A 531 -32.17 7.66 -25.36
N ALA A 532 -31.85 7.57 -24.06
CA ALA A 532 -31.51 8.74 -23.25
C ALA A 532 -30.09 9.24 -23.59
N ASN A 533 -29.90 10.55 -23.68
CA ASN A 533 -28.60 11.17 -23.90
C ASN A 533 -28.03 11.64 -22.56
N VAL A 534 -26.76 11.36 -22.32
CA VAL A 534 -26.07 11.72 -21.07
C VAL A 534 -24.84 12.57 -21.37
N ARG A 535 -24.69 13.64 -20.60
CA ARG A 535 -23.44 14.39 -20.44
C ARG A 535 -22.96 14.23 -19.01
N GLU A 536 -21.75 13.70 -18.86
CA GLU A 536 -21.12 13.45 -17.57
C GLU A 536 -19.86 14.28 -17.44
N SER A 537 -19.70 14.96 -16.31
CA SER A 537 -18.53 15.76 -16.01
C SER A 537 -18.04 15.48 -14.60
N LEU A 538 -16.72 15.43 -14.45
CA LEU A 538 -16.05 15.45 -13.16
C LEU A 538 -15.21 16.73 -13.10
N ALA A 539 -15.34 17.48 -12.01
CA ALA A 539 -14.66 18.76 -11.86
C ALA A 539 -14.08 18.92 -10.46
N SER A 540 -12.79 19.26 -10.39
CA SER A 540 -12.16 19.70 -9.16
C SER A 540 -12.82 20.99 -8.66
N THR A 541 -13.21 21.01 -7.40
CA THR A 541 -13.83 22.16 -6.72
C THR A 541 -13.19 22.36 -5.35
N ASP A 542 -13.43 23.53 -4.75
CA ASP A 542 -12.87 23.89 -3.44
C ASP A 542 -11.32 23.71 -3.41
N GLU A 543 -10.66 24.25 -4.44
CA GLU A 543 -9.19 24.19 -4.58
C GLU A 543 -8.62 22.76 -4.55
N GLY A 544 -9.33 21.79 -5.13
CA GLY A 544 -8.89 20.39 -5.15
C GLY A 544 -9.38 19.54 -3.99
N ARG A 545 -10.01 20.13 -2.98
CA ARG A 545 -10.54 19.38 -1.83
C ARG A 545 -11.74 18.50 -2.20
N LYS A 546 -12.44 18.81 -3.29
CA LYS A 546 -13.63 18.05 -3.70
C LYS A 546 -13.62 17.72 -5.19
N LEU A 547 -14.19 16.58 -5.57
CA LEU A 547 -14.50 16.24 -6.96
C LEU A 547 -16.01 16.21 -7.14
N ALA A 548 -16.56 17.19 -7.84
CA ALA A 548 -17.95 17.23 -8.20
C ALA A 548 -18.19 16.27 -9.37
N HIS A 549 -19.08 15.30 -9.20
CA HIS A 549 -19.50 14.35 -10.24
C HIS A 549 -20.92 14.69 -10.65
N SER A 550 -21.09 15.15 -11.90
CA SER A 550 -22.35 15.67 -12.41
C SER A 550 -22.81 14.93 -13.65
N PHE A 551 -24.12 14.69 -13.73
CA PHE A 551 -24.80 14.10 -14.87
C PHE A 551 -25.92 15.03 -15.32
N THR A 552 -25.95 15.33 -16.61
CA THR A 552 -27.10 15.93 -17.30
C THR A 552 -27.69 14.90 -18.23
N VAL A 553 -28.93 14.51 -17.99
CA VAL A 553 -29.62 13.44 -18.70
C VAL A 553 -30.81 14.02 -19.43
N THR A 554 -30.85 13.87 -20.74
CA THR A 554 -32.04 14.13 -21.56
C THR A 554 -32.71 12.79 -21.82
N PRO A 555 -33.86 12.50 -21.18
CA PRO A 555 -34.54 11.21 -21.34
C PRO A 555 -34.94 10.96 -22.80
N GLY A 556 -34.93 9.69 -23.21
CA GLY A 556 -35.50 9.25 -24.48
C GLY A 556 -36.98 8.88 -24.33
N SER A 557 -37.43 7.89 -25.09
CA SER A 557 -38.81 7.37 -25.04
C SER A 557 -38.97 6.21 -24.04
N GLU A 558 -38.02 5.99 -23.13
CA GLU A 558 -38.05 4.89 -22.18
C GLU A 558 -39.06 5.11 -21.06
N THR A 559 -39.66 4.02 -20.59
CA THR A 559 -40.64 4.04 -19.49
C THR A 559 -40.02 3.79 -18.11
N LYS A 560 -38.77 3.31 -18.05
CA LYS A 560 -38.06 3.01 -16.81
C LYS A 560 -37.34 4.25 -16.28
N GLU A 561 -37.28 4.38 -14.96
CA GLU A 561 -36.55 5.47 -14.31
C GLU A 561 -35.03 5.24 -14.41
N ILE A 562 -34.28 6.31 -14.67
CA ILE A 562 -32.82 6.29 -14.64
C ILE A 562 -32.38 6.61 -13.21
N TRP A 563 -31.49 5.79 -12.69
CA TRP A 563 -30.91 5.94 -11.37
C TRP A 563 -29.42 6.20 -11.49
N CYS A 564 -28.88 6.94 -10.53
CA CYS A 564 -27.46 7.18 -10.33
C CYS A 564 -26.99 6.45 -9.08
N ARG A 565 -25.91 5.69 -9.20
CA ARG A 565 -25.24 5.11 -8.04
C ARG A 565 -24.09 6.01 -7.65
N VAL A 566 -24.27 6.64 -6.49
CA VAL A 566 -23.34 7.62 -5.92
C VAL A 566 -22.15 6.94 -5.26
N ALA A 567 -22.40 5.84 -4.54
CA ALA A 567 -21.36 5.08 -3.86
C ALA A 567 -21.80 3.63 -3.63
N GLU A 568 -20.81 2.74 -3.48
CA GLU A 568 -20.98 1.38 -2.95
C GLU A 568 -19.81 1.10 -1.99
N GLY A 569 -20.08 0.40 -0.90
CA GLY A 569 -19.07 0.03 0.07
C GLY A 569 -19.56 -1.04 1.06
N LYS A 570 -18.65 -1.60 1.87
CA LYS A 570 -18.99 -2.48 2.99
C LYS A 570 -19.91 -1.79 4.00
N ASP A 571 -19.69 -0.49 4.20
CA ASP A 571 -20.55 0.35 5.03
C ASP A 571 -20.72 1.75 4.44
N ILE A 572 -21.88 2.34 4.71
CA ILE A 572 -22.27 3.71 4.38
C ILE A 572 -23.00 4.26 5.60
N THR A 573 -22.41 5.27 6.23
CA THR A 573 -22.91 5.86 7.49
C THR A 573 -23.09 7.37 7.34
N VAL A 574 -24.26 7.87 7.77
CA VAL A 574 -24.54 9.31 7.85
C VAL A 574 -23.83 9.91 9.07
N LEU A 575 -23.05 10.96 8.86
CA LEU A 575 -22.33 11.67 9.90
C LEU A 575 -23.16 12.82 10.49
N PRO A 576 -22.85 13.29 11.72
CA PRO A 576 -23.57 14.39 12.37
C PRO A 576 -23.59 15.73 11.59
N ASN A 577 -22.70 15.91 10.62
CA ASN A 577 -22.64 17.09 9.76
C ASN A 577 -23.37 16.89 8.40
N GLY A 578 -24.06 15.76 8.21
CA GLY A 578 -24.82 15.46 6.99
C GLY A 578 -24.01 14.81 5.86
N LEU A 579 -22.69 14.68 6.01
CA LEU A 579 -21.87 13.91 5.08
C LEU A 579 -22.11 12.42 5.23
N TYR A 580 -21.80 11.66 4.19
CA TYR A 580 -21.87 10.20 4.22
C TYR A 580 -20.47 9.61 4.17
N ALA A 581 -20.09 8.86 5.21
CA ALA A 581 -18.84 8.13 5.26
C ALA A 581 -18.98 6.78 4.57
N ILE A 582 -18.05 6.49 3.66
CA ILE A 582 -17.97 5.22 2.94
C ILE A 582 -16.81 4.40 3.50
N ASN A 583 -17.02 3.08 3.66
CA ASN A 583 -16.00 2.10 4.07
C ASN A 583 -15.20 2.53 5.30
N ASP A 584 -15.91 2.81 6.40
CA ASP A 584 -15.27 3.28 7.64
C ASP A 584 -14.37 4.51 7.40
N LYS A 585 -14.98 5.58 6.85
CA LYS A 585 -14.34 6.89 6.65
C LYS A 585 -13.08 6.81 5.78
N GLN A 586 -13.17 6.05 4.68
CA GLN A 586 -12.16 6.03 3.62
C GLN A 586 -12.23 7.30 2.75
N TYR A 587 -13.46 7.75 2.47
CA TYR A 587 -13.82 9.02 1.84
C TYR A 587 -15.24 9.42 2.26
N PHE A 588 -15.62 10.66 1.96
CA PHE A 588 -16.96 11.17 2.16
C PHE A 588 -17.68 11.47 0.85
N ILE A 589 -19.00 11.34 0.90
CA ILE A 589 -19.92 11.88 -0.10
C ILE A 589 -20.67 13.06 0.51
N GLU A 590 -20.70 14.15 -0.25
CA GLU A 590 -21.52 15.33 0.02
C GLU A 590 -22.61 15.45 -1.05
N LEU A 591 -23.86 15.59 -0.63
CA LEU A 591 -25.00 15.79 -1.51
C LEU A 591 -25.47 17.25 -1.48
N PRO A 592 -25.94 17.81 -2.61
CA PRO A 592 -26.43 19.18 -2.64
C PRO A 592 -27.78 19.33 -1.94
N GLY A 593 -27.90 20.36 -1.10
CA GLY A 593 -29.17 20.82 -0.54
C GLY A 593 -29.93 19.75 0.25
N THR A 594 -31.16 19.44 -0.18
CA THR A 594 -32.08 18.51 0.48
C THR A 594 -32.17 17.14 -0.20
N ALA A 595 -31.23 16.81 -1.10
CA ALA A 595 -31.20 15.52 -1.77
C ALA A 595 -31.18 14.37 -0.74
N LYS A 596 -32.11 13.43 -0.90
CA LYS A 596 -32.24 12.25 -0.03
C LYS A 596 -31.90 11.00 -0.83
N PRO A 597 -30.78 10.33 -0.54
CA PRO A 597 -30.43 9.10 -1.23
C PRO A 597 -31.24 7.92 -0.69
N VAL A 598 -31.39 6.90 -1.53
CA VAL A 598 -31.79 5.56 -1.11
C VAL A 598 -30.52 4.80 -0.73
N ILE A 599 -30.41 4.36 0.52
CA ILE A 599 -29.32 3.50 0.98
C ILE A 599 -29.89 2.11 1.25
N ARG A 600 -29.30 1.08 0.65
CA ARG A 600 -29.79 -0.30 0.75
C ARG A 600 -28.64 -1.30 0.82
N ASN A 601 -28.92 -2.48 1.36
CA ASN A 601 -27.98 -3.62 1.32
C ASN A 601 -28.09 -4.35 -0.03
N THR A 602 -26.97 -4.88 -0.51
CA THR A 602 -26.88 -5.72 -1.71
C THR A 602 -26.85 -7.20 -1.34
N ALA A 603 -26.98 -8.08 -2.33
CA ALA A 603 -26.84 -9.53 -2.14
C ALA A 603 -25.40 -9.93 -1.75
N GLN A 604 -24.41 -9.09 -2.02
CA GLN A 604 -22.99 -9.31 -1.75
C GLN A 604 -22.56 -8.78 -0.36
N ASN A 605 -23.52 -8.46 0.52
CA ASN A 605 -23.28 -7.86 1.83
C ASN A 605 -22.51 -6.52 1.77
N THR A 606 -22.73 -5.75 0.70
CA THR A 606 -22.33 -4.35 0.59
C THR A 606 -23.55 -3.45 0.77
N LYS A 607 -23.33 -2.15 0.91
CA LYS A 607 -24.34 -1.09 0.84
C LYS A 607 -24.14 -0.27 -0.41
N GLU A 608 -25.24 0.13 -1.04
CA GLU A 608 -25.27 1.06 -2.17
C GLU A 608 -26.03 2.32 -1.79
N MET A 609 -25.56 3.46 -2.31
CA MET A 609 -26.22 4.76 -2.22
C MET A 609 -26.70 5.19 -3.61
N LEU A 610 -28.01 5.40 -3.75
CA LEU A 610 -28.65 5.69 -5.02
C LEU A 610 -29.39 7.04 -4.99
N LEU A 611 -29.37 7.74 -6.13
CA LEU A 611 -30.19 8.92 -6.38
C LEU A 611 -31.03 8.72 -7.65
N PRO A 612 -32.35 9.00 -7.62
CA PRO A 612 -33.16 9.00 -8.82
C PRO A 612 -32.79 10.20 -9.71
N VAL A 613 -32.70 10.00 -11.02
CA VAL A 613 -32.50 11.07 -12.00
C VAL A 613 -33.86 11.64 -12.38
N LYS A 614 -34.31 12.66 -11.64
CA LYS A 614 -35.60 13.31 -11.87
C LYS A 614 -35.50 14.37 -12.96
N ALA A 615 -36.18 14.16 -14.08
CA ALA A 615 -36.23 15.13 -15.17
C ALA A 615 -37.23 16.26 -14.87
N THR A 616 -36.76 17.51 -15.03
CA THR A 616 -37.60 18.72 -15.05
C THR A 616 -37.43 19.37 -16.42
N ASN A 617 -38.52 19.73 -17.11
CA ASN A 617 -38.47 20.25 -18.48
C ASN A 617 -37.65 19.36 -19.44
N ASN A 618 -37.84 18.04 -19.37
CA ASN A 618 -37.12 17.02 -20.15
C ASN A 618 -35.59 16.96 -19.92
N VAL A 619 -35.09 17.50 -18.80
CA VAL A 619 -33.68 17.36 -18.42
C VAL A 619 -33.58 16.96 -16.94
N GLY A 620 -32.94 15.84 -16.67
CA GLY A 620 -32.58 15.41 -15.32
C GLY A 620 -31.15 15.81 -14.98
N VAL A 621 -30.93 16.34 -13.78
CA VAL A 621 -29.59 16.68 -13.30
C VAL A 621 -29.36 16.00 -11.97
N VAL A 622 -28.23 15.30 -11.85
CA VAL A 622 -27.72 14.76 -10.59
C VAL A 622 -26.31 15.27 -10.39
N THR A 623 -25.98 15.67 -9.16
CA THR A 623 -24.64 16.10 -8.79
C THR A 623 -24.39 15.71 -7.34
N TYR A 624 -23.17 15.27 -7.06
CA TYR A 624 -22.65 15.05 -5.72
C TYR A 624 -21.14 15.33 -5.72
N SER A 625 -20.57 15.54 -4.54
CA SER A 625 -19.14 15.76 -4.39
C SER A 625 -18.51 14.60 -3.61
N ILE A 626 -17.37 14.15 -4.09
CA ILE A 626 -16.51 13.20 -3.39
C ILE A 626 -15.43 14.00 -2.67
N VAL A 627 -15.22 13.70 -1.39
CA VAL A 627 -14.27 14.39 -0.52
C VAL A 627 -13.32 13.37 0.08
N TRP A 628 -12.03 13.51 -0.20
CA TRP A 628 -10.99 12.59 0.26
C TRP A 628 -9.66 13.28 0.54
#